data_AF-A0A3D0NCF9-F1
#
_entry.id   AF-A0A3D0NCF9-F1
#
_cell.length_a   1.000
_cell.length_b   1.000
_cell.length_c   1.000
_cell.angle_alpha   90.00
_cell.angle_beta   90.00
_cell.angle_gamma   90.00
#
_symmetry.space_group_name_H-M   'P 1'
#
loop_
_entity.id
_entity.type
_entity.pdbx_description
1 polymer ?
#
loop_
_entity_poly.entity_id
_entity_poly.type
_entity_poly.pdbx_seq_one_letter_code
_entity_poly.pdbx_strand_id
1 'polypeptide(L)' 'YDQEFAATVTWIAEQAEFTPKYVLTEAERTRLVYELRVRPNDPDGRLKPGMPADVTIFTDGASPEAD' A
#
# COMPACT_ATOMS: atom_id res chain seq x y z
N TYR A 1 -3.69 -13.86 15.77
CA TYR A 1 -5.00 -13.67 15.12
C TYR A 1 -4.80 -12.58 14.11
N ASP A 2 -4.85 -12.96 12.83
CA ASP A 2 -4.93 -11.99 11.74
C ASP A 2 -6.36 -11.46 11.73
N GLN A 3 -6.54 -10.14 11.71
CA GLN A 3 -7.85 -9.53 11.72
C GLN A 3 -7.91 -8.45 10.64
N GLU A 4 -8.89 -8.60 9.77
CA GLU A 4 -9.13 -7.70 8.67
C GLU A 4 -10.03 -6.54 9.11
N PHE A 5 -9.68 -5.33 8.68
CA PHE A 5 -10.47 -4.13 8.91
C PHE A 5 -10.79 -3.50 7.56
N ALA A 6 -12.07 -3.21 7.32
CA ALA A 6 -12.45 -2.39 6.18
C ALA A 6 -11.81 -1.01 6.33
N ALA A 7 -11.19 -0.51 5.26
CA ALA A 7 -10.52 0.78 5.27
C ALA A 7 -10.86 1.56 4.00
N THR A 8 -10.80 2.89 4.11
CA THR A 8 -10.96 3.79 2.96
C THR A 8 -9.67 4.55 2.72
N VAL A 9 -9.20 4.59 1.48
CA VAL A 9 -8.08 5.44 1.08
C VAL A 9 -8.53 6.89 1.19
N THR A 10 -7.83 7.68 1.99
CA THR A 10 -8.14 9.11 2.21
C THR A 10 -7.21 10.02 1.43
N TRP A 11 -6.02 9.55 1.07
CA TRP A 11 -5.04 10.32 0.32
C TRP A 11 -4.02 9.43 -0.37
N ILE A 12 -3.56 9.90 -1.53
CA ILE A 12 -2.53 9.27 -2.37
C ILE A 12 -1.50 10.34 -2.70
N ALA A 13 -0.22 10.05 -2.50
CA ALA A 13 0.85 10.94 -2.91
C ALA A 13 0.88 11.10 -4.42
N GLU A 14 0.97 12.35 -4.89
CA GLU A 14 1.13 12.65 -6.33
C GLU A 14 2.57 12.40 -6.80
N GLN A 15 3.53 12.46 -5.88
CA GLN A 15 4.96 12.29 -6.15
C GLN A 15 5.45 10.97 -5.55
N ALA A 16 6.25 10.22 -6.31
CA ALA A 16 6.89 9.02 -5.82
C ALA A 16 8.05 9.38 -4.88
N GLU A 17 8.13 8.73 -3.71
CA GLU A 17 9.11 9.09 -2.68
C GLU A 17 10.41 8.29 -2.76
N PHE A 18 10.45 7.10 -3.38
CA PHE A 18 11.70 6.37 -3.53
C PHE A 18 11.61 5.15 -4.46
N THR A 19 12.77 4.70 -4.93
CA THR A 19 13.00 3.42 -5.63
C THR A 19 13.98 2.61 -4.77
N PRO A 20 13.71 1.33 -4.42
CA PRO A 20 14.53 0.60 -3.45
C PRO A 20 16.01 0.48 -3.86
N LYS A 21 16.91 0.58 -2.86
CA LYS A 21 18.38 0.57 -3.04
C LYS A 21 18.98 -0.81 -3.36
N TYR A 22 18.25 -1.91 -3.18
CA TYR A 22 18.71 -3.26 -3.52
C TYR A 22 17.99 -3.75 -4.76
N VAL A 23 18.73 -3.70 -5.87
CA VAL A 23 18.33 -4.16 -7.20
C VAL A 23 19.20 -5.38 -7.48
N LEU A 24 18.65 -6.60 -7.41
CA LEU A 24 19.43 -7.80 -7.72
C LEU A 24 19.40 -8.12 -9.23
N THR A 25 18.40 -7.60 -9.96
CA THR A 25 18.23 -7.81 -11.41
C THR A 25 17.78 -6.53 -12.12
N GLU A 26 18.14 -6.37 -13.40
CA GLU A 26 17.79 -5.18 -14.19
C GLU A 26 16.28 -4.92 -14.31
N ALA A 27 15.46 -5.96 -14.16
CA ALA A 27 13.99 -5.86 -14.16
C ALA A 27 13.41 -5.17 -12.90
N GLU A 28 14.16 -5.05 -11.80
CA GLU A 28 13.66 -4.41 -10.56
C GLU A 28 13.83 -2.88 -10.55
N ARG A 29 14.32 -2.29 -11.64
CA ARG A 29 14.93 -0.95 -11.61
C ARG A 29 14.02 0.27 -11.76
N THR A 30 12.70 0.16 -11.69
CA THR A 30 11.85 1.38 -11.53
C THR A 30 10.54 1.07 -10.83
N ARG A 31 10.60 0.56 -9.59
CA ARG A 31 9.40 0.54 -8.73
C ARG A 31 9.23 1.90 -8.09
N LEU A 32 8.24 2.66 -8.54
CA LEU A 32 7.83 3.90 -7.90
C LEU A 32 7.07 3.55 -6.62
N VAL A 33 7.54 4.07 -5.48
CA VAL A 33 6.84 3.93 -4.20
C VAL A 33 6.10 5.23 -3.91
N TYR A 34 4.80 5.13 -3.66
CA TYR A 34 3.92 6.24 -3.32
C TYR A 34 3.39 6.08 -1.90
N GLU A 35 3.39 7.16 -1.11
CA GLU A 35 2.71 7.16 0.18
C GLU A 35 1.19 7.07 -0.02
N LEU A 36 0.55 6.16 0.73
CA LEU A 36 -0.89 6.02 0.81
C LEU A 36 -1.34 6.23 2.25
N ARG A 37 -2.39 7.04 2.43
CA ARG A 37 -3.07 7.16 3.73
C ARG A 37 -4.39 6.45 3.65
N VAL A 38 -4.58 5.50 4.55
CA VAL A 38 -5.82 4.75 4.72
C VAL A 38 -6.41 5.05 6.08
N ARG A 39 -7.73 5.17 6.14
CA ARG A 39 -8.48 5.27 7.39
C ARG A 39 -9.18 3.94 7.63
N PRO A 40 -8.71 3.10 8.57
CA PRO A 40 -9.42 1.89 8.94
C PRO A 40 -10.71 2.25 9.70
N ASN A 41 -11.76 1.48 9.46
CA ASN A 41 -12.98 1.51 10.24
C ASN A 41 -12.83 0.58 11.45
N ASP A 42 -12.38 1.16 12.55
CA ASP A 42 -12.12 0.45 13.81
C ASP A 42 -12.77 1.21 14.99
N PRO A 43 -14.11 1.14 15.12
CA PRO A 43 -14.84 1.86 16.17
C PRO A 43 -14.46 1.37 17.58
N ASP A 44 -14.01 0.13 17.72
CA ASP A 44 -13.58 -0.48 18.98
C ASP A 44 -12.14 -0.13 19.36
N GLY A 45 -11.40 0.59 18.51
CA GLY A 45 -10.04 1.05 18.78
C GLY A 45 -9.04 -0.10 18.99
N ARG A 46 -9.20 -1.21 18.28
CA ARG A 46 -8.34 -2.39 18.30
C ARG A 46 -7.00 -2.14 17.60
N LEU A 47 -6.96 -1.25 16.61
CA LEU A 47 -5.76 -0.83 15.91
C LEU A 47 -5.04 0.26 16.71
N LYS A 48 -3.90 -0.09 17.30
CA LYS A 48 -3.03 0.85 18.03
C LYS A 48 -1.97 1.46 17.11
N PRO A 49 -1.59 2.73 17.33
CA PRO A 49 -0.50 3.37 16.59
C PRO A 49 0.81 2.61 16.81
N GLY A 50 1.58 2.43 15.73
CA GLY A 50 2.84 1.70 15.74
C GLY A 50 2.73 0.19 15.54
N MET A 51 1.51 -0.38 15.47
CA MET A 51 1.34 -1.77 15.08
C MET A 51 1.63 -1.94 13.58
N PRO A 52 2.46 -2.91 13.17
CA PRO A 52 2.60 -3.27 11.77
C PRO A 52 1.26 -3.80 11.25
N ALA A 53 0.93 -3.45 10.02
CA ALA A 53 -0.27 -3.91 9.35
C ALA A 53 0.02 -4.11 7.86
N ASP A 54 -0.58 -5.14 7.30
CA ASP A 54 -0.59 -5.38 5.87
C ASP A 54 -1.87 -4.78 5.27
N VAL A 55 -1.74 -4.15 4.10
CA VAL A 55 -2.86 -3.50 3.41
C VAL A 55 -3.03 -4.16 2.06
N THR A 56 -4.21 -4.74 1.84
CA THR A 56 -4.62 -5.26 0.53
C THR A 56 -5.55 -4.26 -0.14
N ILE A 57 -5.18 -3.80 -1.33
CA ILE A 57 -5.94 -2.83 -2.12
C ILE A 57 -6.66 -3.57 -3.25
N PHE A 58 -7.98 -3.42 -3.31
CA PHE A 58 -8.80 -3.95 -4.41
C PHE A 58 -9.06 -2.83 -5.42
N THR A 59 -8.58 -3.00 -6.65
CA THR A 59 -8.90 -2.11 -7.76
C THR A 59 -9.76 -2.87 -8.77
N ASP A 60 -10.77 -2.20 -9.34
CA ASP A 60 -11.69 -2.80 -10.33
C ASP A 60 -11.03 -2.94 -11.72
N GLY A 61 -9.79 -2.48 -11.88
CA GLY A 61 -9.09 -2.43 -13.16
C GLY A 61 -7.63 -2.85 -13.02
N ALA A 62 -7.39 -4.16 -13.03
CA ALA A 62 -6.15 -4.69 -13.58
C ALA A 62 -6.37 -4.86 -15.09
N SER A 63 -5.99 -3.88 -15.90
CA SER A 63 -5.57 -4.19 -17.26
C SER A 63 -4.18 -4.83 -17.13
N PRO A 64 -4.00 -6.11 -17.48
CA PRO A 64 -2.67 -6.65 -17.71
C PRO A 64 -2.19 -6.04 -19.04
N GLU A 65 -1.58 -4.87 -18.99
CA GLU A 65 -0.75 -4.42 -20.11
C GLU A 65 0.54 -5.23 -20.08
N ALA A 66 0.58 -6.19 -21.00
CA ALA A 66 1.76 -6.90 -21.43
C ALA A 66 2.72 -5.93 -22.13
N ASP A 67 4.00 -5.99 -21.75
CA ASP A 67 5.13 -6.07 -22.69
C ASP A 67 6.29 -6.81 -22.01
#